data_AF-A0A136N0L6-F1
#
_entry.id   AF-A0A136N0L6-F1
#
_cell.length_a   1.000
_cell.length_b   1.000
_cell.length_c   1.000
_cell.angle_alpha   90.00
_cell.angle_beta   90.00
_cell.angle_gamma   90.00
#
_symmetry.space_group_name_H-M   'P 1'
#
loop_
_entity.id
_entity.type
_entity.pdbx_description
1 polymer ?
#
loop_
_entity_poly.entity_id
_entity_poly.type
_entity_poly.pdbx_seq_one_letter_code
_entity_poly.pdbx_strand_id
1 'polypeptide(L)'
;MGTTCNLHWREAGEKERLWVVEPSHPIAEGLGEYFELPHTEMYGERFDIPTPEHLIFVSWFKGGEVFRSGCTWQRGHGRIFYFRPGHETFPIYYDPNVLRVIVNGIHWAAPRLFGAHLCPNSPPLEPLAG
;
A
#
# COMPACT_ATOMS: atom_id res chain seq x y z
N MET A 1 -11.41 1.36 -4.71
CA MET A 1 -11.99 2.20 -3.63
C MET A 1 -12.75 3.42 -4.18
N GLY A 2 -13.46 3.28 -5.31
CA GLY A 2 -14.24 4.37 -5.91
C GLY A 2 -13.44 5.49 -6.59
N THR A 3 -12.12 5.37 -6.76
CA THR A 3 -11.26 6.37 -7.40
C THR A 3 -10.72 5.86 -8.75
N THR A 4 -10.16 6.75 -9.57
CA THR A 4 -9.67 6.40 -10.92
C THR A 4 -8.31 5.69 -10.91
N CYS A 5 -7.54 5.85 -9.82
CA CYS A 5 -6.17 5.33 -9.70
C CYS A 5 -5.19 5.89 -10.75
N ASN A 6 -5.53 7.00 -11.41
CA ASN A 6 -4.64 7.67 -12.35
C ASN A 6 -3.35 8.16 -11.67
N LEU A 7 -2.24 8.11 -12.40
CA LEU A 7 -0.91 8.55 -11.95
C LEU A 7 -0.07 8.98 -13.15
N HIS A 8 1.02 9.71 -12.90
CA HIS A 8 2.07 9.97 -13.89
C HIS A 8 3.04 8.80 -13.90
N TRP A 9 3.50 8.36 -15.08
CA TRP A 9 4.46 7.26 -15.18
C TRP A 9 5.48 7.44 -16.30
N ARG A 10 6.62 6.76 -16.18
CA ARG A 10 7.56 6.53 -17.28
C ARG A 10 8.52 5.37 -17.02
N GLU A 11 8.97 4.78 -18.11
CA GLU A 11 9.94 3.69 -18.14
C GLU A 11 11.34 4.21 -18.55
N ALA A 12 12.05 4.83 -17.62
CA ALA A 12 13.40 5.35 -17.87
C ALA A 12 14.51 4.63 -17.07
N GLY A 13 14.18 3.52 -16.40
CA GLY A 13 15.14 2.75 -15.58
C GLY A 13 15.76 3.59 -14.48
N GLU A 14 14.95 4.42 -13.80
CA GLU A 14 15.43 5.38 -12.83
C GLU A 14 15.77 4.73 -11.50
N LYS A 15 16.68 5.37 -10.76
CA LYS A 15 16.89 5.06 -9.35
C LYS A 15 15.67 5.51 -8.55
N GLU A 16 15.14 4.61 -7.74
CA GLU A 16 14.14 4.90 -6.72
C GLU A 16 14.77 4.78 -5.33
N ARG A 17 14.44 5.73 -4.45
CA ARG A 17 14.69 5.61 -3.02
C ARG A 17 13.35 5.59 -2.30
N LEU A 18 13.08 4.51 -1.57
CA LEU A 18 11.85 4.35 -0.77
C LEU A 18 12.14 4.75 0.67
N TRP A 19 11.61 5.89 1.09
CA TRP A 19 11.71 6.36 2.47
C TRP A 19 10.65 5.71 3.35
N VAL A 20 11.07 5.21 4.51
CA VAL A 20 10.20 4.68 5.56
C VAL A 20 9.72 5.85 6.40
N VAL A 21 8.47 6.28 6.17
CA VAL A 21 7.89 7.44 6.86
C VAL A 21 7.06 7.05 8.08
N GLU A 22 6.66 5.79 8.19
CA GLU A 22 6.02 5.21 9.37
C GLU A 22 6.84 4.01 9.89
N PRO A 23 7.95 4.26 10.60
CA PRO A 23 8.85 3.20 11.07
C PRO A 23 8.24 2.34 12.19
N SER A 24 7.16 2.79 12.84
CA SER A 24 6.51 2.02 13.91
C SER A 24 5.56 0.95 13.40
N HIS A 25 5.22 0.97 12.10
CA HIS A 25 4.27 0.03 11.52
C HIS A 25 4.89 -1.35 11.30
N PRO A 26 4.16 -2.47 11.54
CA PRO A 26 4.69 -3.83 11.37
C PRO A 26 5.25 -4.12 9.96
N ILE A 27 4.71 -3.47 8.93
CA ILE A 27 5.21 -3.61 7.54
C ILE A 27 6.67 -3.12 7.42
N ALA A 28 7.05 -2.11 8.20
CA ALA A 28 8.39 -1.53 8.19
C ALA A 28 9.39 -2.28 9.09
N GLU A 29 8.98 -3.37 9.75
CA GLU A 29 9.83 -4.10 10.67
C GLU A 29 11.12 -4.62 10.00
N GLY A 30 12.26 -4.29 10.60
CA GLY A 30 13.58 -4.69 10.13
C GLY A 30 14.09 -3.91 8.91
N LEU A 31 13.47 -2.79 8.54
CA LEU A 31 13.98 -1.87 7.52
C LEU A 31 14.77 -0.72 8.16
N GLY A 32 15.68 -0.12 7.38
CA GLY A 32 16.33 1.15 7.74
C GLY A 32 15.43 2.36 7.46
N GLU A 33 15.98 3.57 7.52
CA GLU A 33 15.24 4.80 7.18
C GLU A 33 14.76 4.84 5.72
N TYR A 34 15.48 4.16 4.84
CA TYR A 34 15.13 3.96 3.45
C TYR A 34 15.86 2.75 2.87
N PHE A 35 15.44 2.31 1.68
CA PHE A 35 16.23 1.44 0.81
C PHE A 35 16.11 1.92 -0.64
N GLU A 36 17.00 1.44 -1.51
CA GLU A 36 17.14 1.95 -2.86
C GLU A 36 17.04 0.83 -3.88
N LEU A 37 16.34 1.10 -4.99
CA LEU A 37 16.32 0.25 -6.17
C LEU A 37 17.07 0.97 -7.28
N PRO A 38 18.10 0.35 -7.89
CA PRO A 38 18.96 1.03 -8.86
C PRO A 38 18.23 1.36 -10.16
N HIS A 39 17.29 0.51 -10.57
CA HIS A 39 16.50 0.65 -11.79
C HIS A 39 15.05 0.22 -11.54
N THR A 40 14.11 1.12 -11.84
CA THR A 40 12.68 0.83 -11.83
C THR A 40 11.90 1.75 -12.78
N GLU A 41 10.65 1.42 -13.03
CA GLU A 41 9.66 2.33 -13.60
C GLU A 41 9.26 3.40 -12.56
N MET A 42 9.15 4.65 -13.00
CA MET A 42 8.70 5.75 -12.16
C MET A 42 7.18 5.84 -12.19
N TYR A 43 6.55 5.87 -11.00
CA TYR A 43 5.21 6.41 -10.80
C TYR A 43 5.30 7.70 -9.99
N GLY A 44 4.50 8.71 -10.33
CA GLY A 44 4.55 10.04 -9.73
C GLY A 44 3.17 10.51 -9.31
N GLU A 45 3.13 11.32 -8.25
CA GLU A 45 1.92 12.04 -7.83
C GLU A 45 1.45 13.02 -8.93
N ARG A 46 0.16 13.34 -9.04
CA ARG A 46 -0.95 12.90 -8.17
C ARG A 46 -1.42 11.47 -8.50
N PHE A 47 -1.38 10.61 -7.49
CA PHE A 47 -1.98 9.27 -7.53
C PHE A 47 -3.42 9.34 -7.01
N ASP A 48 -4.40 9.11 -7.88
CA ASP A 48 -5.82 9.23 -7.56
C ASP A 48 -6.35 8.01 -6.78
N ILE A 49 -5.95 7.96 -5.52
CA ILE A 49 -6.37 6.99 -4.51
C ILE A 49 -7.00 7.73 -3.32
N PRO A 50 -7.94 7.11 -2.58
CA PRO A 50 -8.39 7.70 -1.33
C PRO A 50 -7.22 7.78 -0.35
N THR A 51 -7.30 8.72 0.58
CA THR A 51 -6.30 8.89 1.64
C THR A 51 -6.03 7.54 2.33
N PRO A 52 -4.77 7.09 2.37
CA PRO A 52 -4.36 5.90 3.11
C PRO A 52 -4.69 6.04 4.60
N GLU A 53 -4.96 4.91 5.24
CA GLU A 53 -5.03 4.83 6.72
C GLU A 53 -3.64 5.05 7.30
N HIS A 54 -2.65 4.34 6.75
CA HIS A 54 -1.24 4.62 6.98
C HIS A 54 -0.49 4.74 5.66
N LEU A 55 0.37 5.76 5.58
CA LEU A 55 1.38 5.92 4.55
C LEU A 55 2.70 5.39 5.12
N ILE A 56 3.18 4.26 4.60
CA ILE A 56 4.36 3.56 5.12
C ILE A 56 5.62 3.97 4.37
N PHE A 57 5.51 4.08 3.04
CA PHE A 57 6.63 4.42 2.16
C PHE A 57 6.31 5.62 1.28
N VAL A 58 7.29 6.50 1.13
CA VAL A 58 7.32 7.56 0.11
C VAL A 58 8.53 7.36 -0.77
N SER A 59 8.30 7.14 -2.06
CA SER A 59 9.37 7.04 -3.04
C SER A 59 9.81 8.42 -3.52
N TRP A 60 11.11 8.57 -3.71
CA TRP A 60 11.72 9.60 -4.52
C TRP A 60 12.31 8.95 -5.76
N PHE A 61 12.13 9.57 -6.93
CA PHE A 61 12.70 9.13 -8.19
C PHE A 61 13.74 10.12 -8.70
N LYS A 62 14.73 9.62 -9.42
CA LYS A 62 15.83 10.43 -9.97
C LYS A 62 15.34 11.60 -10.82
N GLY A 63 14.22 11.45 -11.54
CA GLY A 63 13.64 12.53 -12.34
C GLY A 63 12.94 13.64 -11.53
N GLY A 64 12.81 13.50 -10.21
CA GLY A 64 12.33 14.55 -9.30
C GLY A 64 10.96 14.30 -8.68
N GLU A 65 10.24 13.28 -9.12
CA GLU A 65 8.92 12.93 -8.64
C GLU A 65 8.98 12.21 -7.30
N VAL A 66 7.85 12.31 -6.60
CA VAL A 66 7.58 11.54 -5.40
C VAL A 66 6.32 10.71 -5.59
N PHE A 67 6.18 9.66 -4.79
CA PHE A 67 5.02 8.78 -4.86
C PHE A 67 4.72 8.12 -3.52
N ARG A 68 3.44 8.04 -3.16
CA ARG A 68 2.98 7.24 -2.01
C ARG A 68 3.07 5.74 -2.33
N SER A 69 4.26 5.17 -2.12
CA SER A 69 4.64 3.83 -2.59
C SER A 69 4.31 2.68 -1.64
N GLY A 70 3.87 2.99 -0.41
CA GLY A 70 3.41 2.01 0.57
C GLY A 70 2.19 2.53 1.29
N CYS A 71 1.00 1.98 1.01
CA CYS A 71 -0.26 2.49 1.56
C CYS A 71 -1.12 1.37 2.12
N THR A 72 -1.75 1.60 3.26
CA THR A 72 -2.72 0.66 3.85
C THR A 72 -4.14 1.20 3.85
N TRP A 73 -5.10 0.29 3.76
CA TRP A 73 -6.53 0.57 3.97
C TRP A 73 -7.23 -0.62 4.58
N GLN A 74 -8.40 -0.37 5.18
CA GLN A 74 -9.35 -1.40 5.56
C GLN A 74 -10.61 -1.35 4.69
N ARG A 75 -11.14 -2.53 4.30
CA ARG A 75 -12.45 -2.68 3.65
C ARG A 75 -13.20 -3.85 4.26
N GLY A 76 -14.27 -3.55 4.99
CA GLY A 76 -14.96 -4.55 5.82
C GLY A 76 -14.01 -5.15 6.85
N HIS A 77 -13.91 -6.48 6.88
CA HIS A 77 -12.93 -7.22 7.69
C HIS A 77 -11.56 -7.37 7.03
N GLY A 78 -11.44 -7.01 5.74
CA GLY A 78 -10.22 -7.15 4.96
C GLY A 78 -9.26 -5.99 5.15
N ARG A 79 -7.96 -6.30 5.14
CA ARG A 79 -6.87 -5.33 5.16
C ARG A 79 -6.14 -5.36 3.82
N ILE A 80 -5.85 -4.18 3.29
CA ILE A 80 -5.26 -3.98 1.97
C ILE A 80 -3.94 -3.25 2.16
N PHE A 81 -2.88 -3.79 1.56
CA PHE A 81 -1.58 -3.13 1.47
C PHE A 81 -1.21 -2.99 -0.01
N TYR A 82 -0.99 -1.76 -0.44
CA TYR A 82 -0.42 -1.43 -1.74
C TYR A 82 1.06 -1.16 -1.58
N PHE A 83 1.88 -1.82 -2.39
CA PHE A 83 3.32 -1.65 -2.44
C PHE A 83 3.75 -1.53 -3.91
N ARG A 84 4.39 -0.41 -4.26
CA ARG A 84 4.64 -0.02 -5.66
C ARG A 84 5.71 -0.84 -6.39
N PRO A 85 6.87 -1.19 -5.80
CA PRO A 85 7.94 -1.84 -6.55
C PRO A 85 7.54 -3.18 -7.17
N GLY A 86 7.74 -3.33 -8.48
CA GLY A 86 7.39 -4.58 -9.16
C GLY A 86 7.44 -4.60 -10.69
N HIS A 87 8.06 -3.61 -11.34
CA HIS A 87 8.16 -3.56 -12.80
C HIS A 87 8.92 -4.77 -13.36
N GLU A 88 8.33 -5.42 -14.36
CA GLU A 88 8.64 -6.77 -14.82
C GLU A 88 10.01 -6.91 -15.49
N THR A 89 10.56 -5.82 -16.03
CA THR A 89 11.86 -5.84 -16.73
C THR A 89 13.07 -5.76 -15.79
N PHE A 90 12.85 -5.46 -14.50
CA PHE A 90 13.92 -5.32 -13.51
C PHE A 90 13.83 -6.41 -12.42
N PRO A 91 14.96 -6.85 -11.86
CA PRO A 91 15.00 -7.91 -10.84
C PRO A 91 14.56 -7.41 -9.44
N ILE A 92 13.48 -6.63 -9.35
CA ILE A 92 13.01 -5.97 -8.13
C ILE A 92 12.63 -6.99 -7.04
N TYR A 93 11.99 -8.09 -7.42
CA TYR A 93 11.60 -9.14 -6.47
C TYR A 93 12.76 -10.00 -5.97
N TYR A 94 14.00 -9.77 -6.41
CA TYR A 94 15.20 -10.38 -5.83
C TYR A 94 15.83 -9.52 -4.73
N ASP A 95 15.38 -8.27 -4.55
CA ASP A 95 15.86 -7.41 -3.49
C ASP A 95 15.36 -7.91 -2.11
N PRO A 96 16.25 -8.10 -1.13
CA PRO A 96 15.87 -8.65 0.18
C PRO A 96 14.97 -7.72 0.98
N ASN A 97 15.04 -6.39 0.79
CA ASN A 97 14.16 -5.45 1.46
C ASN A 97 12.76 -5.51 0.84
N VAL A 98 12.65 -5.61 -0.49
CA VAL A 98 11.37 -5.80 -1.19
C VAL A 98 10.68 -7.07 -0.70
N LEU A 99 11.40 -8.19 -0.64
CA LEU A 99 10.86 -9.46 -0.13
C LEU A 99 10.44 -9.35 1.35
N ARG A 100 11.24 -8.67 2.18
CA ARG A 100 10.89 -8.42 3.59
C ARG A 100 9.59 -7.62 3.73
N VAL A 101 9.43 -6.54 2.97
CA VAL A 101 8.22 -5.71 2.97
C VAL A 101 7.00 -6.54 2.57
N ILE A 102 7.13 -7.40 1.55
CA ILE A 102 6.04 -8.29 1.11
C ILE A 102 5.67 -9.28 2.22
N VAL A 103 6.65 -9.94 2.85
CA VAL A 103 6.43 -10.88 3.95
C VAL A 103 5.74 -10.19 5.13
N ASN A 104 6.26 -9.03 5.56
CA ASN A 104 5.67 -8.24 6.64
C ASN A 104 4.25 -7.78 6.27
N GLY A 105 4.02 -7.40 5.01
CA GLY A 105 2.72 -7.06 4.44
C GLY A 105 1.71 -8.21 4.51
N ILE A 106 2.14 -9.44 4.21
CA ILE A 106 1.31 -10.65 4.31
C ILE A 106 0.93 -10.90 5.77
N HIS A 107 1.88 -10.88 6.69
CA HIS A 107 1.60 -11.06 8.11
C HIS A 107 0.70 -9.97 8.66
N TRP A 108 0.96 -8.72 8.28
CA TRP A 108 0.10 -7.60 8.64
C TRP A 108 -1.30 -7.76 8.04
N ALA A 109 -1.48 -8.25 6.82
CA ALA A 109 -2.79 -8.37 6.18
C ALA A 109 -3.60 -9.60 6.61
N ALA A 110 -3.02 -10.53 7.39
CA ALA A 110 -3.68 -11.75 7.85
C ALA A 110 -5.07 -11.48 8.45
N PRO A 111 -6.10 -12.28 8.16
CA PRO A 111 -7.45 -12.04 8.70
C PRO A 111 -7.48 -12.03 10.23
N ARG A 112 -8.12 -11.01 10.83
CA ARG A 112 -8.37 -10.95 12.28
C ARG A 112 -9.76 -11.44 12.67
N LEU A 113 -10.72 -11.27 11.75
CA LEU A 113 -12.13 -11.61 11.93
C LEU A 113 -12.64 -12.24 10.63
N PHE A 114 -13.37 -13.33 10.76
CA PHE A 114 -14.14 -13.93 9.67
C PHE A 114 -15.62 -13.73 9.98
N GLY A 115 -16.32 -12.98 9.12
CA GLY A 115 -17.72 -12.67 9.30
C GLY A 115 -18.38 -12.38 7.97
N ALA A 116 -19.58 -12.93 7.76
CA ALA A 116 -20.38 -12.60 6.59
C ALA A 116 -20.98 -11.20 6.76
N HIS A 117 -20.85 -10.37 5.73
CA HIS A 117 -21.61 -9.12 5.64
C HIS A 117 -23.05 -9.43 5.23
N LEU A 118 -23.87 -9.79 6.21
CA LEU A 118 -25.30 -10.06 5.99
C LEU A 118 -26.05 -8.73 5.83
N CYS A 119 -27.06 -8.72 4.95
CA CYS A 119 -28.05 -7.64 4.84
C CYS A 119 -29.44 -8.21 5.17
N PRO A 120 -29.69 -8.60 6.44
CA PRO A 120 -30.97 -9.17 6.82
C PRO A 120 -32.06 -8.09 6.89
N ASN A 121 -33.30 -8.46 6.55
CA ASN A 121 -34.46 -7.69 6.94
C ASN A 121 -34.76 -8.01 8.42
N SER A 122 -34.32 -7.15 9.33
CA SER A 122 -34.43 -7.37 10.77
C SER A 122 -35.70 -6.70 11.33
N PRO A 123 -36.46 -7.39 12.20
CA PRO A 123 -37.56 -6.75 12.93
C PRO A 123 -37.00 -5.65 13.84
N PRO A 124 -37.82 -4.63 14.17
CA PRO A 124 -37.40 -3.60 15.12
C PRO A 124 -37.12 -4.24 16.48
N LEU A 125 -36.06 -3.78 17.15
CA LEU A 125 -35.65 -4.27 18.47
C LEU A 125 -36.51 -3.68 19.59
N GLU A 126 -37.25 -2.60 19.32
CA GLU A 126 -38.13 -1.91 20.26
C GLU A 126 -39.49 -1.66 19.62
N PRO A 127 -40.57 -1.52 20.41
CA PRO A 127 -41.88 -1.17 19.88
C PRO A 127 -41.84 0.13 19.07
N LEU A 128 -42.32 0.08 17.83
CA LEU A 128 -42.54 1.28 17.03
C LEU A 128 -43.94 1.81 17.36
N ALA A 129 -44.05 3.08 17.75
CA ALA A 129 -45.35 3.75 17.86
C ALA A 129 -45.99 3.81 16.46
N GLY A 130 -47.24 3.34 16.37
CA GLY A 130 -48.02 3.32 15.13
C GLY A 130 -48.44 4.70 14.65
#